data_AF-A0A7G9YMQ2-F1
#
_entry.id   AF-A0A7G9YMQ2-F1
#
_cell.length_a   1.000
_cell.length_b   1.000
_cell.length_c   1.000
_cell.angle_alpha   90.00
_cell.angle_beta   90.00
_cell.angle_gamma   90.00
#
_symmetry.space_group_name_H-M   'P 1'
#
loop_
_entity.id
_entity.type
_entity.pdbx_description
1 polymer ?
#
loop_
_entity_poly.entity_id
_entity_poly.type
_entity_poly.pdbx_seq_one_letter_code
_entity_poly.pdbx_strand_id
1 'polypeptide(L)'
;MSEWKEFKLGEIYDFASGLSKSRDQFGFGYSFLSFRDVFHNYFVPKKITQLANSTEKERERCSIKRGDVFLTTDIPHVFLQKDLFLQMVDSG
;
A
#
# COMPACT_ATOMS: atom_id res chain seq x y z
N MET A 1 -35.83 1.58 -10.70
CA MET A 1 -34.38 1.37 -10.86
C MET A 1 -33.71 2.32 -9.90
N SER A 2 -32.95 1.83 -8.92
CA SER A 2 -32.20 2.70 -8.01
C SER A 2 -31.08 3.39 -8.80
N GLU A 3 -30.99 4.71 -8.67
CA GLU A 3 -29.91 5.49 -9.25
C GLU A 3 -28.59 5.19 -8.52
N TRP A 4 -27.50 5.11 -9.28
CA TRP A 4 -26.16 4.96 -8.71
C TRP A 4 -25.79 6.22 -7.95
N LYS A 5 -25.20 6.05 -6.76
CA LYS A 5 -24.68 7.16 -5.96
C LYS A 5 -23.19 7.32 -6.20
N GLU A 6 -22.76 8.53 -6.49
CA GLU A 6 -21.37 8.90 -6.65
C GLU A 6 -20.80 9.42 -5.32
N PHE A 7 -19.57 9.01 -5.01
CA PHE A 7 -18.83 9.44 -3.83
C PHE A 7 -17.38 9.73 -4.21
N LYS A 8 -16.76 10.69 -3.50
CA LYS A 8 -15.31 10.89 -3.56
C LYS A 8 -14.64 9.79 -2.74
N LEU A 9 -13.46 9.34 -3.19
CA LEU A 9 -12.70 8.31 -2.46
C LEU A 9 -12.44 8.69 -1.00
N GLY A 10 -12.13 9.95 -0.71
CA GLY A 10 -11.91 10.42 0.67
C GLY A 10 -13.17 10.47 1.55
N GLU A 11 -14.36 10.18 1.02
CA GLU A 11 -15.59 10.02 1.80
C GLU A 11 -15.80 8.57 2.27
N ILE A 12 -15.11 7.61 1.64
CA ILE A 12 -15.25 6.17 1.88
C ILE A 12 -13.95 5.49 2.32
N TYR A 13 -12.80 6.12 2.07
CA TYR A 13 -11.48 5.60 2.38
C TYR A 13 -10.60 6.65 3.06
N ASP A 14 -9.80 6.19 4.01
CA ASP A 14 -8.66 6.93 4.56
C ASP A 14 -7.39 6.68 3.76
N PHE A 15 -6.59 7.72 3.53
CA PHE A 15 -5.33 7.61 2.81
C PHE A 15 -4.15 7.48 3.77
N ALA A 16 -3.35 6.44 3.59
CA ALA A 16 -2.11 6.22 4.32
C ALA A 16 -0.92 6.16 3.36
N SER A 17 0.20 6.71 3.82
CA SER A 17 1.50 6.47 3.21
C SER A 17 2.10 5.17 3.73
N GLY A 18 2.66 4.38 2.81
CA GLY A 18 3.41 3.18 3.12
C GLY A 18 4.74 3.43 3.85
N LEU A 19 5.50 2.35 4.03
CA LEU A 19 6.76 2.38 4.77
C LEU A 19 7.86 3.10 3.98
N SER A 20 8.33 4.25 4.49
CA SER A 20 9.44 5.00 3.91
C SER A 20 10.72 4.75 4.71
N LYS A 21 11.65 3.97 4.15
CA LYS A 21 12.94 3.66 4.75
C LYS A 21 14.07 3.71 3.74
N SER A 22 15.30 3.80 4.24
CA SER A 22 16.50 3.68 3.42
C SER A 22 16.69 2.25 2.92
N ARG A 23 17.37 2.08 1.77
CA ARG A 23 17.52 0.79 1.09
C ARG A 23 18.15 -0.30 1.97
N ASP A 24 19.07 0.08 2.86
CA ASP A 24 19.73 -0.82 3.81
C ASP A 24 18.79 -1.40 4.87
N GLN A 25 17.55 -0.90 4.99
CA GLN A 25 16.54 -1.39 5.93
C GLN A 25 15.59 -2.42 5.29
N PHE A 26 15.91 -2.93 4.10
CA PHE A 26 15.13 -3.94 3.40
C PHE A 26 15.92 -5.25 3.26
N GLY A 27 15.22 -6.38 3.16
CA GLY A 27 15.80 -7.72 3.05
C GLY A 27 15.91 -8.49 4.37
N PHE A 28 15.53 -7.88 5.50
CA PHE A 28 15.46 -8.53 6.81
C PHE A 28 14.33 -7.94 7.65
N GLY A 29 14.00 -8.56 8.78
CA GLY A 29 12.92 -8.11 9.68
C GLY A 29 11.60 -8.80 9.38
N TYR A 30 10.56 -8.01 9.10
CA TYR A 30 9.17 -8.47 9.00
C TYR A 30 8.66 -8.37 7.57
N SER A 31 7.64 -9.18 7.24
CA SER A 31 7.01 -9.19 5.93
C SER A 31 6.51 -7.80 5.53
N PHE A 32 6.84 -7.41 4.30
CA PHE A 32 6.53 -6.10 3.75
C PHE A 32 5.99 -6.27 2.32
N LEU A 33 4.83 -5.67 2.03
CA LEU A 33 4.28 -5.67 0.67
C LEU A 33 5.00 -4.60 -0.15
N SER A 34 5.73 -5.02 -1.17
CA SER A 34 6.58 -4.12 -1.97
C SER A 34 5.86 -3.53 -3.19
N PHE A 35 6.50 -2.53 -3.82
CA PHE A 35 6.08 -2.01 -5.13
C PHE A 35 5.83 -3.10 -6.13
N ARG A 36 6.79 -4.00 -6.24
CA ARG A 36 6.78 -5.07 -7.22
C ARG A 36 5.58 -6.00 -7.01
N ASP A 37 5.21 -6.23 -5.74
CA ASP A 37 4.09 -7.09 -5.40
C ASP A 37 2.76 -6.42 -5.80
N VAL A 38 2.60 -5.13 -5.56
CA VAL A 38 1.40 -4.38 -5.97
C VAL A 38 1.34 -4.21 -7.48
N PHE A 39 2.45 -3.84 -8.12
CA PHE A 39 2.49 -3.51 -9.53
C PHE A 39 2.26 -4.72 -10.45
N HIS A 40 2.75 -5.90 -10.07
CA HIS A 40 2.61 -7.10 -10.90
C HIS A 40 1.42 -7.99 -10.54
N ASN A 41 0.68 -7.69 -9.47
CA ASN A 41 -0.44 -8.53 -9.04
C ASN A 41 -1.70 -7.71 -8.85
N TYR A 42 -2.80 -8.15 -9.47
CA TYR A 42 -4.12 -7.55 -9.25
C TYR A 42 -4.62 -7.75 -7.81
N PHE A 43 -4.22 -8.86 -7.17
CA PHE A 43 -4.50 -9.15 -5.77
C PHE A 43 -3.20 -9.35 -5.00
N VAL A 44 -3.20 -9.00 -3.71
CA VAL A 44 -2.07 -9.27 -2.82
C VAL A 44 -1.71 -10.76 -2.88
N PRO A 45 -0.44 -11.11 -3.15
CA PRO A 45 0.00 -12.49 -3.18
C PRO A 45 -0.30 -13.21 -1.86
N LYS A 46 -0.67 -14.49 -1.93
CA LYS A 46 -0.91 -15.32 -0.73
C LYS A 46 0.30 -15.41 0.19
N LYS A 47 1.50 -15.21 -0.35
CA LYS A 47 2.77 -15.22 0.38
C LYS A 47 3.57 -13.98 0.02
N ILE A 48 3.83 -13.16 1.03
CA ILE A 48 4.73 -12.01 0.94
C ILE A 48 6.11 -12.48 1.40
N THR A 49 7.11 -12.39 0.51
CA THR A 49 8.48 -12.86 0.78
C THR A 49 9.46 -11.74 1.03
N GLN A 50 9.10 -10.49 0.68
CA GLN A 50 9.95 -9.33 0.92
C GLN A 50 9.91 -8.96 2.41
N LEU A 51 11.04 -8.50 2.93
CA LEU A 51 11.20 -8.13 4.33
C LEU A 51 11.65 -6.68 4.47
N ALA A 52 11.19 -6.02 5.53
CA ALA A 52 11.66 -4.70 5.94
C ALA A 52 11.91 -4.65 7.45
N ASN A 53 12.93 -3.89 7.84
CA ASN A 53 13.23 -3.61 9.23
C ASN A 53 12.26 -2.57 9.77
N SER A 54 11.13 -3.03 10.29
CA SER A 54 10.05 -2.18 10.82
C SER A 54 9.88 -2.35 12.32
N THR A 55 9.71 -1.22 13.01
CA THR A 55 9.27 -1.16 14.42
C THR A 55 7.82 -1.59 14.57
N GLU A 56 7.40 -1.89 15.79
CA GLU A 56 6.00 -2.24 16.09
C GLU A 56 5.01 -1.15 15.66
N LYS A 57 5.30 0.11 16.01
CA LYS A 57 4.49 1.26 15.62
C LYS A 57 4.34 1.42 14.10
N GLU A 58 5.39 1.11 13.33
CA GLU A 58 5.33 1.14 11.87
C GLU A 58 4.45 0.02 11.31
N ARG A 59 4.53 -1.19 11.89
CA ARG A 59 3.70 -2.32 11.49
C ARG A 59 2.22 -2.11 11.82
N GLU A 60 1.92 -1.49 12.96
CA GLU A 60 0.55 -1.13 13.34
C GLU A 60 -0.03 -0.11 12.36
N ARG A 61 0.73 0.97 12.09
CA ARG A 61 0.31 2.04 11.17
C ARG A 61 0.14 1.56 9.73
N CYS A 62 1.05 0.72 9.26
CA CYS A 62 1.05 0.21 7.87
C CYS A 62 0.47 -1.20 7.78
N SER A 63 -0.38 -1.58 8.74
CA SER A 63 -1.00 -2.90 8.74
C SER A 63 -1.99 -2.99 7.58
N ILE A 64 -1.88 -4.07 6.79
CA ILE A 64 -2.77 -4.32 5.66
C ILE A 64 -3.97 -5.11 6.16
N LYS A 65 -5.16 -4.57 5.93
CA LYS A 65 -6.43 -5.16 6.29
C LYS A 65 -7.23 -5.52 5.05
N ARG A 66 -8.19 -6.41 5.23
CA ARG A 66 -9.15 -6.71 4.18
C ARG A 66 -9.97 -5.44 3.89
N GLY A 67 -10.12 -5.13 2.61
CA GLY A 67 -10.77 -3.89 2.16
C GLY A 67 -9.77 -2.85 1.68
N ASP A 68 -8.48 -3.01 2.03
CA ASP A 68 -7.47 -2.05 1.61
C ASP A 68 -7.19 -2.12 0.11
N VAL A 69 -7.02 -0.94 -0.48
CA VAL A 69 -6.73 -0.78 -1.91
C VAL A 69 -5.38 -0.08 -2.07
N PHE A 70 -4.51 -0.65 -2.91
CA PHE A 70 -3.19 -0.10 -3.20
C PHE A 70 -3.18 0.60 -4.55
N LEU A 71 -2.68 1.82 -4.58
CA LEU A 71 -2.49 2.57 -5.82
C LEU A 71 -1.01 2.76 -6.12
N THR A 72 -0.66 2.62 -7.40
CA THR A 72 0.66 3.00 -7.93
C THR A 72 0.47 4.14 -8.91
N THR A 73 1.24 5.21 -8.75
CA THR A 73 1.14 6.41 -9.61
C THR A 73 1.96 6.27 -10.90
N ASP A 74 2.73 5.19 -11.06
CA ASP A 74 3.54 4.91 -12.24
C ASP A 74 2.70 4.35 -13.39
N ILE A 75 1.99 5.27 -14.05
CA ILE A 75 1.55 5.16 -15.44
C ILE A 75 2.30 6.30 -16.20
N PRO A 76 2.85 6.05 -17.39
CA PRO A 76 4.25 5.72 -17.69
C PRO A 76 5.18 6.92 -17.90
N HIS A 77 4.85 8.15 -17.51
CA HIS A 77 5.74 9.30 -17.77
C HIS A 77 5.77 10.32 -16.64
N VAL A 78 6.63 10.08 -15.63
CA VAL A 78 7.60 11.05 -15.06
C VAL A 78 8.43 10.30 -14.01
N PHE A 79 9.75 10.25 -14.23
CA PHE A 79 10.73 9.84 -13.24
C PHE A 79 10.65 10.73 -11.99
N LEU A 80 10.37 10.14 -10.82
CA LEU A 80 10.98 10.54 -9.55
C LEU A 80 10.89 9.41 -8.53
N GLN A 81 12.07 8.94 -8.15
CA GLN A 81 12.34 7.88 -7.19
C GLN A 81 11.82 8.27 -5.79
N LYS A 82 10.80 7.54 -5.29
CA LYS A 82 10.56 7.19 -3.87
C LYS A 82 9.31 6.32 -3.79
N ASP A 83 9.48 5.07 -3.36
CA ASP A 83 8.41 4.12 -3.09
C ASP A 83 7.43 4.72 -2.08
N LEU A 84 6.26 5.16 -2.54
CA LEU A 84 5.14 5.55 -1.69
C LEU A 84 3.90 4.77 -2.15
N PHE A 85 3.63 3.65 -1.49
CA PHE A 85 2.31 3.02 -1.59
C PHE A 85 1.32 3.94 -0.91
N LEU A 86 0.34 4.42 -1.65
CA LEU A 86 -0.89 4.90 -1.06
C LEU A 86 -1.74 3.67 -0.77
N GLN A 87 -1.88 3.37 0.52
CA GLN A 87 -2.83 2.39 1.04
C GLN A 87 -4.11 3.17 1.36
N MET A 88 -5.22 2.80 0.72
CA MET A 88 -6.55 3.24 1.11
C MET A 88 -7.12 2.23 2.11
N VAL A 89 -7.56 2.68 3.28
CA VAL A 89 -8.15 1.83 4.32
C VAL A 89 -9.65 2.11 4.39
N ASP A 90 -10.46 1.05 4.36
CA ASP A 90 -11.93 1.16 4.47
C ASP A 90 -12.32 1.75 5.83
N SER A 91 -13.15 2.79 5.82
CA SER A 91 -13.59 3.49 7.02
C SER A 91 -14.86 2.86 7.65
N GLY A 92 -15.35 1.72 7.15
CA GLY A 92 -16.58 1.04 7.60
C GLY A 92 -16.43 -0.42 8.02
#